data_AF-A0A3S0EAE0-F1
#
_entry.id   AF-A0A3S0EAE0-F1
#
_cell.length_a   1.000
_cell.length_b   1.000
_cell.length_c   1.000
_cell.angle_alpha   90.00
_cell.angle_beta   90.00
_cell.angle_gamma   90.00
#
_symmetry.space_group_name_H-M   'P 1'
#
loop_
_entity.id
_entity.type
_entity.pdbx_description
1 polymer ?
#
loop_
_entity_poly.entity_id
_entity_poly.type
_entity_poly.pdbx_seq_one_letter_code
_entity_poly.pdbx_strand_id
1 'polypeptide(L)'
;MGTGAQAAELQAGQASLGDIAQVTATADALALIAKLANKHGPLMFHQSGGCCDGSAPMCFAQGDMIVGEHDRRLGFIGGAPFYISESQFEYWKHTQLIIDVVPGRGGMFSLEGPEGLRFLTRSRLFTDDEIARLSAQGRL
;
A
#
# COMPACT_ATOMS: atom_id res chain seq x y z
N MET A 1 -11.86 36.34 19.82
CA MET A 1 -10.65 35.72 20.41
C MET A 1 -10.90 34.22 20.50
N GLY A 2 -10.09 33.42 19.80
CA GLY A 2 -10.00 31.96 20.00
C GLY A 2 -10.78 31.09 19.01
N THR A 3 -10.39 31.09 17.74
CA THR A 3 -10.75 30.06 16.75
C THR A 3 -10.13 28.73 17.14
N GLY A 4 -10.94 27.79 17.64
CA GLY A 4 -10.55 26.40 17.88
C GLY A 4 -10.47 25.63 16.57
N ALA A 5 -9.43 25.91 15.78
CA ALA A 5 -9.00 25.00 14.73
C ALA A 5 -8.30 23.83 15.43
N GLN A 6 -9.04 22.75 15.67
CA GLN A 6 -8.45 21.46 16.03
C GLN A 6 -7.49 21.07 14.90
N ALA A 7 -6.20 21.12 15.24
CA ALA A 7 -5.12 20.69 14.39
C ALA A 7 -5.35 19.24 13.98
N ALA A 8 -5.43 19.02 12.67
CA ALA A 8 -5.37 17.71 12.07
C ALA A 8 -4.03 17.05 12.47
N GLU A 9 -4.09 16.05 13.33
CA GLU A 9 -2.95 15.20 13.64
C GLU A 9 -2.58 14.37 12.41
N LEU A 10 -1.58 14.86 11.70
CA LEU A 10 -0.75 14.10 10.77
C LEU A 10 -0.07 12.95 11.52
N GLN A 11 -0.70 11.77 11.57
CA GLN A 11 0.02 10.52 11.88
C GLN A 11 0.69 9.98 10.62
N ALA A 12 1.74 10.69 10.20
CA ALA A 12 2.72 10.20 9.27
C ALA A 12 3.76 9.35 10.02
N GLY A 13 3.76 8.04 9.74
CA GLY A 13 5.00 7.28 9.59
C GLY A 13 5.90 7.06 10.82
N GLN A 14 5.38 6.51 11.91
CA GLN A 14 6.21 5.83 12.90
C GLN A 14 5.66 4.43 13.15
N ALA A 15 6.13 3.44 12.38
CA ALA A 15 6.08 2.07 12.86
C ALA A 15 6.89 2.04 14.16
N SER A 16 6.22 1.81 15.29
CA SER A 16 6.93 1.61 16.54
C SER A 16 7.92 0.44 16.35
N LEU A 17 9.11 0.51 16.96
CA LEU A 17 10.07 -0.60 16.96
C LEU A 17 9.40 -1.82 17.61
N GLY A 18 8.69 -2.61 16.80
CA GLY A 18 7.76 -3.62 17.27
C GLY A 18 6.64 -3.94 16.29
N ASP A 19 6.09 -2.98 15.55
CA ASP A 19 4.94 -3.29 14.69
C ASP A 19 5.33 -4.07 13.43
N ILE A 20 4.74 -5.25 13.26
CA ILE A 20 4.90 -6.05 12.06
C ILE A 20 4.15 -5.36 10.92
N ALA A 21 4.88 -4.89 9.91
CA ALA A 21 4.28 -4.29 8.72
C ALA A 21 3.62 -5.38 7.86
N GLN A 22 2.35 -5.18 7.47
CA GLN A 22 1.66 -6.09 6.55
C GLN A 22 2.00 -5.82 5.08
N VAL A 23 2.50 -4.62 4.80
CA VAL A 23 2.99 -4.21 3.49
C VAL A 23 4.27 -3.39 3.66
N THR A 24 5.26 -3.66 2.81
CA THR A 24 6.51 -2.91 2.71
C THR A 24 6.82 -2.61 1.24
N ALA A 25 7.84 -1.80 0.99
CA ALA A 25 8.30 -1.51 -0.37
C ALA A 25 9.82 -1.61 -0.46
N THR A 26 10.33 -2.07 -1.61
CA THR A 26 11.77 -2.07 -1.91
C THR A 26 12.29 -0.64 -2.10
N ALA A 27 13.61 -0.46 -2.04
CA ALA A 27 14.23 0.85 -2.27
C ALA A 27 13.87 1.43 -3.65
N ASP A 28 13.86 0.59 -4.68
CA ASP A 28 13.51 1.00 -6.04
C ASP A 28 12.03 1.39 -6.15
N ALA A 29 11.13 0.64 -5.49
CA ALA A 29 9.73 1.01 -5.41
C ALA A 29 9.53 2.34 -4.67
N LEU A 30 10.23 2.57 -3.56
CA LEU A 30 10.19 3.83 -2.81
C LEU A 30 10.69 5.01 -3.66
N ALA A 31 11.74 4.82 -4.46
CA ALA A 31 12.24 5.85 -5.38
C ALA A 31 11.21 6.21 -6.46
N LEU A 32 10.53 5.21 -7.02
CA LEU A 32 9.44 5.44 -7.98
C LEU A 32 8.24 6.14 -7.31
N ILE A 33 7.84 5.72 -6.11
CA ILE A 33 6.77 6.36 -5.33
C ILE A 33 7.08 7.84 -5.12
N ALA A 34 8.29 8.18 -4.69
CA ALA A 34 8.70 9.57 -4.49
C ALA A 34 8.66 10.38 -5.79
N LYS A 35 9.12 9.81 -6.91
CA LYS A 35 9.04 10.44 -8.23
C LYS A 35 7.60 10.72 -8.65
N LEU A 36 6.70 9.75 -8.49
CA LEU A 36 5.29 9.91 -8.82
C LEU A 36 4.60 10.92 -7.90
N ALA A 37 4.92 10.91 -6.61
CA ALA A 37 4.34 11.85 -5.65
C ALA A 37 4.73 13.30 -5.96
N ASN A 38 5.98 13.53 -6.37
CA ASN A 38 6.43 14.86 -6.81
C ASN A 38 5.69 15.35 -8.07
N LYS A 39 5.23 14.44 -8.93
CA LYS A 39 4.57 14.76 -10.21
C LYS A 39 3.06 14.88 -10.09
N HIS A 40 2.45 14.05 -9.25
CA HIS A 40 0.99 13.87 -9.17
C HIS A 40 0.40 14.31 -7.82
N GLY A 41 1.23 14.68 -6.85
CA GLY A 41 0.81 15.00 -5.49
C GLY A 41 0.68 13.74 -4.62
N PRO A 42 -0.11 13.80 -3.52
CA PRO A 42 -0.33 12.64 -2.65
C PRO A 42 -0.87 11.45 -3.43
N LEU A 43 -0.38 10.25 -3.11
CA LEU A 43 -0.70 9.01 -3.81
C LEU A 43 -1.51 8.08 -2.92
N MET A 44 -2.14 7.08 -3.53
CA MET A 44 -2.69 5.92 -2.85
C MET A 44 -2.45 4.65 -3.67
N PHE A 45 -2.44 3.51 -2.98
CA PHE A 45 -2.28 2.21 -3.61
C PHE A 45 -3.47 1.31 -3.36
N HIS A 46 -3.81 0.48 -4.34
CA HIS A 46 -4.75 -0.62 -4.14
C HIS A 46 -4.19 -1.92 -4.73
N GLN A 47 -4.23 -2.97 -3.94
CA GLN A 47 -3.90 -4.32 -4.39
C GLN A 47 -5.04 -4.85 -5.25
N SER A 48 -4.85 -4.79 -6.56
CA SER A 48 -5.84 -5.33 -7.50
C SER A 48 -5.97 -6.86 -7.37
N GLY A 49 -7.16 -7.37 -7.67
CA GLY A 49 -7.44 -8.79 -7.87
C GLY A 49 -8.08 -8.98 -9.24
N GLY A 50 -7.42 -9.68 -10.17
CA GLY A 50 -7.99 -9.88 -11.50
C GLY A 50 -7.05 -10.52 -12.53
N CYS A 51 -7.66 -11.05 -13.62
CA CYS A 51 -7.01 -11.82 -14.68
C CYS A 51 -6.29 -10.94 -15.73
N CYS A 52 -6.70 -9.68 -15.90
CA CYS A 52 -6.20 -8.83 -16.99
C CYS A 52 -4.93 -8.03 -16.65
N ASP A 53 -4.76 -7.59 -15.40
CA ASP A 53 -3.55 -6.87 -14.92
C ASP A 53 -2.78 -7.65 -13.83
N GLY A 54 -3.27 -8.85 -13.48
CA GLY A 54 -2.69 -9.70 -12.44
C GLY A 54 -2.92 -9.18 -11.02
N SER A 55 -2.30 -9.81 -10.03
CA SER A 55 -2.22 -9.34 -8.64
C SER A 55 -1.25 -8.15 -8.50
N ALA A 56 -1.16 -7.27 -9.49
CA ALA A 56 -0.30 -6.11 -9.43
C ALA A 56 -0.88 -5.05 -8.48
N PRO A 57 -0.05 -4.36 -7.71
CA PRO A 57 -0.48 -3.22 -6.93
C PRO A 57 -0.59 -2.01 -7.87
N MET A 58 -1.71 -1.31 -7.79
CA MET A 58 -2.02 -0.15 -8.64
C MET A 58 -1.78 1.14 -7.86
N CYS A 59 -1.14 2.12 -8.50
CA CYS A 59 -0.82 3.44 -7.94
C CYS A 59 -1.72 4.51 -8.55
N PHE A 60 -2.44 5.25 -7.71
CA PHE A 60 -3.34 6.33 -8.10
C PHE A 60 -2.98 7.63 -7.38
N ALA A 61 -3.47 8.78 -7.87
CA ALA A 61 -3.48 9.98 -7.04
C ALA A 61 -4.50 9.79 -5.90
N GLN A 62 -4.22 10.39 -4.75
CA GLN A 62 -5.05 10.20 -3.56
C GLN A 62 -6.47 10.73 -3.80
N GLY A 63 -7.45 9.82 -3.74
CA GLY A 63 -8.87 10.13 -3.95
C GLY A 63 -9.41 9.74 -5.33
N ASP A 64 -8.56 9.39 -6.30
CA ASP A 64 -9.01 9.01 -7.66
C ASP A 64 -9.64 7.61 -7.70
N MET A 65 -9.24 6.74 -6.77
CA MET A 65 -9.80 5.41 -6.61
C MET A 65 -10.72 5.40 -5.38
N ILE A 66 -11.96 4.94 -5.58
CA ILE A 66 -12.94 4.83 -4.50
C ILE A 66 -12.60 3.63 -3.64
N VAL A 67 -12.27 3.88 -2.37
CA VAL A 67 -12.10 2.86 -1.34
C VAL A 67 -13.49 2.53 -0.78
N GLY A 68 -13.95 1.29 -0.98
CA GLY A 68 -15.24 0.82 -0.50
C GLY A 68 -15.21 0.35 0.95
N GLU A 69 -16.39 0.01 1.48
CA GLU A 69 -16.54 -0.55 2.84
C GLU A 69 -15.83 -1.89 3.02
N HIS A 70 -15.67 -2.64 1.92
CA HIS A 70 -14.96 -3.92 1.87
C HIS A 70 -13.48 -3.78 1.50
N ASP A 71 -12.91 -2.58 1.56
CA ASP A 71 -11.47 -2.38 1.39
C ASP A 71 -10.80 -2.17 2.74
N ARG A 72 -9.72 -2.94 2.97
CA ARG A 72 -8.90 -2.86 4.17
C ARG A 72 -7.61 -2.10 3.87
N ARG A 73 -7.24 -1.16 4.74
CA ARG A 73 -5.91 -0.54 4.70
C ARG A 73 -4.89 -1.45 5.36
N LEU A 74 -3.89 -1.92 4.61
CA LEU A 74 -2.80 -2.77 5.13
C LEU A 74 -1.71 -1.97 5.83
N GLY A 75 -1.48 -0.73 5.39
CA GLY A 75 -0.42 0.11 5.92
C GLY A 75 -0.09 1.27 4.98
N PHE A 76 1.16 1.72 5.04
CA PHE A 76 1.69 2.80 4.21
C PHE A 76 3.02 2.39 3.57
N ILE A 77 3.25 2.82 2.33
CA ILE A 77 4.52 2.69 1.61
C ILE A 77 4.89 4.05 1.00
N GLY A 78 6.12 4.53 1.27
CA GLY A 78 6.54 5.86 0.79
C GLY A 78 5.60 7.02 1.19
N GLY A 79 4.88 6.88 2.30
CA GLY A 79 3.88 7.85 2.76
C GLY A 79 2.48 7.67 2.17
N ALA A 80 2.29 6.82 1.15
CA ALA A 80 1.01 6.56 0.52
C ALA A 80 0.26 5.40 1.23
N PRO A 81 -1.05 5.53 1.52
CA PRO A 81 -1.85 4.44 2.08
C PRO A 81 -2.01 3.31 1.04
N PHE A 82 -1.94 2.07 1.51
CA PHE A 82 -2.09 0.87 0.70
C PHE A 82 -3.33 0.08 1.13
N TYR A 83 -4.25 -0.11 0.20
CA TYR A 83 -5.51 -0.80 0.39
C TYR A 83 -5.54 -2.15 -0.33
N ILE A 84 -6.42 -3.05 0.12
CA ILE A 84 -6.70 -4.35 -0.49
C ILE A 84 -8.17 -4.66 -0.25
N SER A 85 -8.84 -5.35 -1.18
CA SER A 85 -10.20 -5.82 -0.90
C SER A 85 -10.21 -6.87 0.20
N GLU A 86 -11.33 -7.02 0.90
CA GLU A 86 -11.51 -8.01 1.97
C GLU A 86 -11.30 -9.45 1.47
N SER A 87 -11.80 -9.77 0.27
CA SER A 87 -11.57 -11.08 -0.37
C SER A 87 -10.10 -11.37 -0.66
N GLN A 88 -9.36 -10.36 -1.13
CA GLN A 88 -7.93 -10.47 -1.36
C GLN A 88 -7.18 -10.51 -0.03
N PHE A 89 -7.62 -9.74 0.97
CA PHE A 89 -7.05 -9.79 2.31
C PHE A 89 -7.13 -11.21 2.87
N GLU A 90 -8.28 -11.88 2.80
CA GLU A 90 -8.40 -13.26 3.29
C GLU A 90 -7.41 -14.23 2.65
N TYR A 91 -7.11 -14.03 1.36
CA TYR A 91 -6.10 -14.82 0.66
C TYR A 91 -4.66 -14.49 1.09
N TRP A 92 -4.36 -13.21 1.32
CA TRP A 92 -3.00 -12.72 1.59
C TRP A 92 -2.67 -12.53 3.07
N LYS A 93 -3.63 -12.63 4.00
CA LYS A 93 -3.47 -12.18 5.40
C LYS A 93 -2.31 -12.82 6.13
N HIS A 94 -1.94 -14.05 5.79
CA HIS A 94 -0.78 -14.75 6.38
C HIS A 94 0.57 -14.42 5.73
N THR A 95 0.62 -13.37 4.90
CA THR A 95 1.83 -12.93 4.21
C THR A 95 2.12 -11.44 4.43
N GLN A 96 3.41 -11.09 4.48
CA GLN A 96 3.84 -9.71 4.26
C GLN A 96 3.89 -9.46 2.76
N LEU A 97 3.15 -8.47 2.28
CA LEU A 97 3.29 -7.98 0.91
C LEU A 97 4.53 -7.09 0.81
N ILE A 98 5.33 -7.31 -0.23
CA ILE A 98 6.55 -6.56 -0.50
C ILE A 98 6.39 -5.98 -1.91
N ILE A 99 6.18 -4.67 -1.97
CA ILE A 99 5.95 -3.96 -3.23
C ILE A 99 7.31 -3.62 -3.84
N ASP A 100 7.52 -4.17 -5.02
CA ASP A 100 8.73 -3.99 -5.82
C ASP A 100 8.40 -3.28 -7.13
N VAL A 101 9.40 -3.00 -7.95
CA VAL A 101 9.23 -2.41 -9.27
C VAL A 101 10.08 -3.16 -10.30
N VAL A 102 9.54 -3.35 -11.50
CA VAL A 102 10.25 -3.97 -12.62
C VAL A 102 9.97 -3.21 -13.92
N PRO A 103 10.83 -3.31 -14.94
CA PRO A 103 10.52 -2.82 -16.27
C PRO A 103 9.24 -3.46 -16.81
N GLY A 104 8.39 -2.66 -17.46
CA GLY A 104 7.17 -3.16 -18.06
C GLY A 104 6.07 -2.12 -18.10
N ARG A 105 4.94 -2.49 -18.68
CA ARG A 105 3.74 -1.66 -18.67
C ARG A 105 2.96 -1.93 -17.38
N GLY A 106 2.75 -0.89 -16.57
CA GLY A 106 1.81 -0.93 -15.45
C GLY A 106 0.37 -1.21 -15.90
N GLY A 107 -0.52 -1.47 -14.95
CA GLY A 107 -1.95 -1.58 -15.25
C GLY A 107 -2.44 -0.28 -15.91
N MET A 108 -3.48 -0.37 -16.74
CA MET A 108 -3.89 0.73 -17.64
C MET A 108 -4.12 2.07 -16.91
N PHE A 109 -4.54 2.02 -15.65
CA PHE A 109 -4.86 3.18 -14.82
C PHE A 109 -3.77 3.53 -13.79
N SER A 110 -2.66 2.81 -13.77
CA SER A 110 -1.60 3.00 -12.79
C SER A 110 -0.64 4.11 -13.24
N LEU A 111 -0.32 5.03 -12.33
CA LEU A 111 0.44 6.25 -12.64
C LEU A 111 1.88 6.01 -13.11
N GLU A 112 2.48 4.86 -12.82
CA GLU A 112 3.84 4.54 -13.27
C GLU A 112 3.94 4.13 -14.74
N GLY A 113 2.81 3.85 -15.40
CA GLY A 113 2.79 3.36 -16.79
C GLY A 113 3.65 4.19 -17.77
N PRO A 114 3.56 5.53 -17.77
CA PRO A 114 4.40 6.40 -18.60
C PRO A 114 5.90 6.34 -18.30
N GLU A 115 6.30 5.81 -17.14
CA GLU A 115 7.70 5.70 -16.73
C GLU A 115 8.35 4.40 -17.27
N GLY A 116 7.61 3.57 -18.00
CA GLY A 116 8.11 2.29 -18.54
C GLY A 116 8.39 1.23 -17.48
N LEU A 117 7.83 1.45 -16.28
CA LEU A 117 7.94 0.59 -15.12
C LEU A 117 6.55 0.07 -14.74
N ARG A 118 6.52 -0.97 -13.91
CA ARG A 118 5.32 -1.43 -13.23
C ARG A 118 5.64 -1.85 -11.82
N PHE A 119 4.72 -1.63 -10.90
CA PHE A 119 4.86 -2.23 -9.58
C PHE A 119 4.58 -3.73 -9.62
N LEU A 120 5.17 -4.46 -8.69
CA LEU A 120 5.09 -5.90 -8.55
C LEU A 120 4.86 -6.27 -7.08
N THR A 121 3.82 -7.04 -6.80
CA THR A 121 3.63 -7.61 -5.47
C THR A 121 4.45 -8.90 -5.34
N ARG A 122 5.43 -8.88 -4.44
CA ARG A 122 6.07 -10.08 -3.89
C ARG A 122 5.47 -10.36 -2.51
N SER A 123 5.72 -11.55 -1.99
CA SER A 123 5.27 -11.89 -0.65
C SER A 123 6.24 -12.83 0.05
N ARG A 124 6.17 -12.81 1.38
CA ARG A 124 6.73 -13.86 2.25
C ARG A 124 5.66 -14.27 3.26
N LEU A 125 5.71 -15.52 3.72
CA LEU A 125 4.90 -15.92 4.87
C LEU A 125 5.37 -15.16 6.12
N PHE A 126 4.41 -14.83 6.98
CA PHE A 126 4.72 -14.46 8.35
C PHE A 126 5.20 -15.69 9.12
N THR A 127 6.09 -15.48 10.09
CA THR A 127 6.41 -16.51 11.08
C THR A 127 5.26 -16.69 12.07
N ASP A 128 5.24 -17.79 12.82
CA ASP A 128 4.22 -18.02 13.85
C ASP A 128 4.18 -16.90 14.90
N ASP A 129 5.35 -16.39 15.30
CA ASP A 129 5.47 -15.25 16.22
C ASP A 129 4.87 -13.97 15.61
N GLU A 130 5.11 -13.71 14.33
CA GLU A 130 4.53 -12.56 13.63
C GLU A 130 3.00 -12.68 13.51
N ILE A 131 2.50 -13.87 13.20
CA ILE A 131 1.06 -14.17 13.16
C ILE A 131 0.43 -13.93 14.54
N ALA A 132 1.01 -14.49 15.60
CA ALA A 132 0.48 -14.34 16.96
C ALA A 132 0.37 -12.86 17.36
N ARG A 133 1.37 -12.04 17.01
CA ARG A 133 1.40 -10.61 17.30
C ARG A 133 0.38 -9.83 16.49
N LEU A 134 0.25 -10.12 15.20
CA LEU A 134 -0.75 -9.46 14.35
C LEU A 134 -2.18 -9.83 14.78
N SER A 135 -2.44 -11.10 15.12
CA SER A 135 -3.73 -11.54 15.66
C SER A 135 -4.09 -10.86 16.98
N ALA A 136 -3.13 -10.72 17.90
CA ALA A 136 -3.32 -10.01 19.16
C ALA A 136 -3.67 -8.52 18.98
N GLN A 137 -3.31 -7.95 17.82
CA GLN A 137 -3.64 -6.57 17.43
C GLN A 137 -4.91 -6.46 16.58
N GLY A 138 -5.63 -7.56 16.30
CA GLY A 138 -6.79 -7.58 15.39
C GLY A 138 -6.43 -7.30 13.93
N ARG A 139 -5.17 -7.54 13.56
CA ARG A 139 -4.62 -7.27 12.22
C ARG A 139 -4.67 -8.48 11.29
N LEU A 140 -5.11 -9.63 11.78
CA LEU A 140 -5.44 -10.86 11.05
C LEU A 140 -6.89 -11.27 11.29
#